data_AF-A0A7C1D5F0-F1
#
_entry.id   AF-A0A7C1D5F0-F1
#
_cell.length_a   1.000
_cell.length_b   1.000
_cell.length_c   1.000
_cell.angle_alpha   90.00
_cell.angle_beta   90.00
_cell.angle_gamma   90.00
#
_symmetry.space_group_name_H-M   'P 1'
#
loop_
_entity.id
_entity.type
_entity.pdbx_description
1 polymer ?
#
loop_
_entity_poly.entity_id
_entity_poly.type
_entity_poly.pdbx_seq_one_letter_code
_entity_poly.pdbx_strand_id
1 'polypeptide(L)'
;MIRGKRIVLGVTGGIAAYKAAELTRALIKEGAQVKVVMTKSAAEFITPLTMQTLSQNQVYLDMFVSSATYDMAHIAMADFADAFV
;
A
#
# COMPACT_ATOMS: atom_id res chain seq x y z
N MET A 1 9.22 0.67 17.74
CA MET A 1 10.34 0.39 16.80
C MET A 1 9.73 -0.33 15.59
N ILE A 2 9.70 0.29 14.41
CA ILE A 2 9.03 -0.28 13.21
C ILE A 2 10.00 -0.80 12.14
N ARG A 3 11.30 -0.72 12.41
CA ARG A 3 12.34 -1.28 11.53
C ARG A 3 12.10 -2.77 11.27
N GLY A 4 12.10 -3.15 10.00
CA GLY A 4 11.86 -4.53 9.56
C GLY A 4 10.38 -4.95 9.59
N LYS A 5 9.45 -4.11 10.06
CA LYS A 5 8.02 -4.42 10.05
C LYS A 5 7.47 -4.35 8.63
N ARG A 6 6.58 -5.28 8.31
CA ARG A 6 5.84 -5.37 7.06
C ARG A 6 4.47 -4.73 7.27
N ILE A 7 4.23 -3.59 6.63
CA ILE A 7 3.02 -2.78 6.82
C ILE A 7 2.22 -2.80 5.51
N VAL A 8 0.95 -3.12 5.61
CA VAL A 8 0.00 -2.85 4.53
C VAL A 8 -0.67 -1.51 4.82
N LEU A 9 -0.57 -0.58 3.87
CA LEU A 9 -1.18 0.75 3.94
C LEU A 9 -2.39 0.81 3.03
N GLY A 10 -3.58 0.93 3.62
CA GLY A 10 -4.84 1.13 2.93
C GLY A 10 -5.12 2.63 2.69
N VAL A 11 -5.42 3.01 1.46
CA VAL A 11 -5.78 4.38 1.11
C VAL A 11 -7.19 4.43 0.53
N THR A 12 -8.08 5.19 1.19
CA THR A 12 -9.48 5.38 0.80
C THR A 12 -9.74 6.79 0.27
N GLY A 13 -10.92 7.01 -0.32
CA GLY A 13 -11.31 8.29 -0.92
C GLY A 13 -11.68 9.36 0.11
N GLY A 14 -10.68 10.08 0.61
CA GLY A 14 -10.88 11.28 1.42
C GLY A 14 -9.86 12.35 1.04
N ILE A 15 -10.15 13.61 1.37
CA ILE A 15 -9.28 14.75 1.03
C ILE A 15 -7.85 14.58 1.57
N ALA A 16 -7.67 13.82 2.66
CA ALA A 16 -6.36 13.54 3.25
C ALA A 16 -5.57 12.43 2.52
N ALA A 17 -6.10 11.78 1.49
CA ALA A 17 -5.44 10.67 0.81
C ALA A 17 -4.05 11.04 0.26
N TYR A 18 -3.84 12.29 -0.17
CA TYR A 18 -2.52 12.74 -0.64
C TYR A 18 -1.43 12.67 0.45
N LYS A 19 -1.80 12.80 1.73
CA LYS A 19 -0.87 12.68 2.87
C LYS A 19 -0.36 11.25 3.06
N ALA A 20 -0.99 10.25 2.46
CA ALA A 20 -0.50 8.88 2.46
C ALA A 20 0.90 8.77 1.81
N ALA A 21 1.24 9.68 0.89
CA ALA A 21 2.59 9.78 0.33
C ALA A 21 3.64 10.12 1.40
N GLU A 22 3.37 11.11 2.24
CA GLU A 22 4.25 11.52 3.34
C GLU A 22 4.39 10.39 4.37
N LEU A 23 3.27 9.75 4.73
CA LEU A 23 3.26 8.61 5.63
C LEU A 23 4.12 7.45 5.08
N THR A 24 3.95 7.10 3.81
CA THR A 24 4.73 6.03 3.15
C THR A 24 6.23 6.32 3.24
N ARG A 25 6.64 7.56 2.94
CA ARG A 25 8.05 7.96 3.05
C ARG A 25 8.57 7.87 4.48
N ALA A 26 7.76 8.27 5.47
CA ALA A 26 8.15 8.20 6.88
C ALA A 26 8.35 6.75 7.33
N LEU A 27 7.42 5.84 6.99
CA LEU A 27 7.51 4.42 7.33
C LEU A 27 8.77 3.76 6.73
N ILE A 28 9.07 4.04 5.47
CA ILE A 28 10.25 3.49 4.80
C ILE A 28 11.55 4.06 5.38
N LYS A 29 11.57 5.36 5.71
CA LYS A 29 12.72 5.99 6.38
C LYS A 29 13.04 5.33 7.72
N GLU A 30 12.02 4.91 8.45
CA GLU A 30 12.15 4.14 9.71
C GLU A 30 12.48 2.65 9.48
N GLY A 31 12.60 2.21 8.23
CA GLY A 31 13.01 0.87 7.84
C GLY A 31 11.89 -0.15 7.76
N ALA A 32 10.63 0.27 7.66
CA ALA A 32 9.51 -0.63 7.39
C ALA A 32 9.42 -0.98 5.89
N GLN A 33 8.90 -2.17 5.59
CA GLN A 33 8.50 -2.56 4.23
C GLN A 33 7.02 -2.23 4.06
N VAL A 34 6.67 -1.44 3.04
CA VAL A 34 5.30 -0.95 2.87
C VAL A 34 4.72 -1.47 1.55
N LYS A 35 3.57 -2.15 1.63
CA LYS A 35 2.73 -2.46 0.47
C LYS A 35 1.46 -1.63 0.54
N VAL A 36 1.00 -1.12 -0.60
CA VAL A 36 -0.13 -0.17 -0.63
C VAL A 36 -1.33 -0.78 -1.33
N VAL A 37 -2.51 -0.58 -0.75
CA VAL A 37 -3.81 -0.93 -1.31
C VAL A 37 -4.61 0.36 -1.45
N MET A 38 -5.21 0.59 -2.60
CA MET A 38 -5.97 1.81 -2.88
C MET A 38 -7.38 1.48 -3.34
N THR A 39 -8.35 2.25 -2.87
CA THR A 39 -9.69 2.24 -3.49
C THR A 39 -9.69 3.06 -4.78
N LYS A 40 -10.66 2.82 -5.66
CA LYS A 40 -10.87 3.66 -6.86
C LYS A 40 -11.06 5.14 -6.48
N SER A 41 -11.81 5.43 -5.42
CA SER A 41 -12.01 6.80 -4.93
C SER A 41 -10.75 7.46 -4.38
N ALA A 42 -9.79 6.69 -3.85
CA ALA A 42 -8.49 7.24 -3.45
C ALA A 42 -7.65 7.67 -4.67
N ALA A 43 -7.77 6.94 -5.78
CA ALA A 43 -7.04 7.22 -7.02
C ALA A 43 -7.42 8.57 -7.65
N GLU A 44 -8.60 9.10 -7.33
CA GLU A 44 -9.04 10.45 -7.72
C GLU A 44 -8.27 11.57 -6.98
N PHE A 45 -7.72 11.29 -5.79
CA PHE A 45 -6.96 12.26 -4.99
C PHE A 45 -5.44 12.12 -5.14
N ILE A 46 -4.94 10.89 -5.32
CA ILE A 46 -3.52 10.60 -5.48
C ILE A 46 -3.34 9.38 -6.39
N THR A 47 -2.41 9.46 -7.35
CA THR A 47 -2.26 8.40 -8.34
C THR A 47 -1.58 7.14 -7.76
N PRO A 48 -1.94 5.94 -8.23
CA PRO A 48 -1.24 4.70 -7.90
C PRO A 48 0.26 4.73 -8.24
N LEU A 49 0.64 5.43 -9.32
CA LEU A 49 2.05 5.56 -9.74
C LEU A 49 2.89 6.25 -8.66
N THR A 50 2.37 7.30 -8.03
CA THR A 50 3.04 7.98 -6.91
C THR A 50 3.28 7.01 -5.76
N MET A 51 2.25 6.27 -5.36
CA MET A 51 2.33 5.34 -4.25
C MET A 51 3.25 4.15 -4.56
N GLN A 52 3.26 3.66 -5.79
CA GLN A 52 4.16 2.59 -6.26
C GLN A 52 5.62 3.04 -6.20
N THR A 53 5.89 4.25 -6.68
CA THR A 53 7.24 4.82 -6.66
C THR A 53 7.75 5.01 -5.23
N LEU A 54 6.91 5.51 -4.33
CA LEU A 54 7.29 5.76 -2.95
C LEU A 54 7.43 4.46 -2.15
N SER A 55 6.51 3.51 -2.31
CA SER A 55 6.51 2.23 -1.60
C SER A 55 7.55 1.24 -2.10
N GLN A 56 8.08 1.46 -3.32
CA GLN A 56 8.94 0.51 -4.03
C GLN A 56 8.29 -0.88 -4.21
N ASN A 57 6.96 -0.92 -4.19
CA ASN A 57 6.15 -2.12 -4.26
C ASN A 57 4.95 -1.90 -5.19
N GLN A 58 4.39 -2.98 -5.71
CA GLN A 58 3.15 -2.92 -6.48
C GLN A 58 2.01 -2.35 -5.61
N VAL A 59 1.19 -1.49 -6.24
CA VAL A 59 -0.04 -0.95 -5.64
C VAL A 59 -1.23 -1.74 -6.15
N TYR A 60 -2.09 -2.18 -5.24
CA TYR A 60 -3.27 -2.98 -5.56
C TYR A 60 -4.52 -2.10 -5.52
N LEU A 61 -5.23 -2.03 -6.65
CA LEU A 61 -6.53 -1.35 -6.75
C LEU A 61 -7.72 -2.32 -6.63
N ASP A 62 -7.47 -3.60 -6.88
CA ASP A 62 -8.44 -4.67 -6.84
C ASP A 62 -7.73 -5.96 -6.44
N MET A 63 -8.25 -6.60 -5.39
CA MET A 63 -7.69 -7.81 -4.78
C MET A 63 -8.08 -9.10 -5.50
N PHE A 64 -9.01 -9.01 -6.45
CA PHE A 64 -9.58 -10.13 -7.19
C PHE A 64 -9.18 -10.13 -8.68
N VAL A 65 -8.35 -9.18 -9.12
CA VAL A 65 -7.80 -9.21 -10.47
C VAL A 65 -6.82 -10.37 -10.59
N SER A 66 -7.12 -11.27 -11.52
CA SER A 66 -6.26 -12.39 -11.90
C SER A 66 -4.91 -11.88 -12.37
N SER A 67 -3.91 -11.84 -11.49
CA SER A 67 -2.52 -11.66 -11.88
C SER A 67 -1.92 -13.03 -12.15
N ALA A 68 -1.18 -13.19 -13.26
CA ALA A 68 -0.54 -14.45 -13.64
C ALA A 68 0.50 -14.98 -12.62
N THR A 69 0.72 -14.27 -11.51
CA THR A 69 1.82 -14.50 -10.57
C THR A 69 1.35 -14.74 -9.13
N TYR A 70 0.08 -14.45 -8.80
CA TYR A 70 -0.46 -14.64 -7.46
C TYR A 70 -1.90 -15.10 -7.54
N ASP A 71 -2.13 -16.40 -7.37
CA ASP A 71 -3.48 -16.97 -7.31
C ASP A 71 -4.33 -16.38 -6.15
N MET A 72 -3.71 -15.72 -5.15
CA MET A 72 -4.42 -15.21 -3.97
C MET A 72 -3.78 -13.94 -3.36
N ALA A 73 -3.81 -12.81 -4.08
CA ALA A 73 -3.24 -11.53 -3.61
C ALA A 73 -3.76 -11.10 -2.23
N HIS A 74 -5.05 -11.32 -1.94
CA HIS A 74 -5.67 -11.02 -0.65
C HIS A 74 -5.11 -11.86 0.51
N ILE A 75 -4.75 -13.13 0.27
CA ILE A 75 -4.10 -13.99 1.27
C ILE A 75 -2.64 -13.58 1.45
N ALA A 76 -1.90 -13.41 0.35
CA ALA A 76 -0.49 -13.02 0.40
C ALA A 76 -0.28 -11.67 1.09
N MET A 77 -1.24 -10.74 1.00
CA MET A 77 -1.20 -9.50 1.75
C MET A 77 -1.40 -9.70 3.26
N ALA A 78 -2.32 -10.58 3.65
CA ALA A 78 -2.54 -10.91 5.05
C ALA A 78 -1.30 -11.58 5.67
N ASP A 79 -0.69 -12.55 4.98
CA ASP A 79 0.53 -13.25 5.45
C ASP A 79 1.76 -12.33 5.51
N PHE A 80 1.78 -11.31 4.66
CA PHE A 80 2.82 -10.29 4.67
C PHE A 80 2.68 -9.35 5.88
N ALA A 81 1.47 -8.95 6.26
CA ALA A 81 1.26 -7.83 7.16
C ALA A 81 1.56 -8.17 8.64
N ASP A 82 2.52 -7.46 9.24
CA ASP A 82 2.63 -7.36 10.70
C ASP A 82 1.65 -6.30 11.27
N ALA A 83 1.20 -5.37 10.42
CA ALA A 83 0.19 -4.35 10.72
C ALA A 83 -0.55 -3.89 9.45
N PHE A 84 -1.81 -3.51 9.61
CA PHE A 84 -2.62 -2.83 8.60
C PHE A 84 -2.96 -1.42 9.09
N VAL A 85 -2.68 -0.41 8.29
CA VAL A 85 -2.88 1.02 8.60
C VAL A 85 -3.75 1.66 7.52
#